data_AF-A0A231VGR5-F1
#
_entry.id   AF-A0A231VGR5-F1
#
_cell.length_a   1.000
_cell.length_b   1.000
_cell.length_c   1.000
_cell.angle_alpha   90.00
_cell.angle_beta   90.00
_cell.angle_gamma   90.00
#
_symmetry.space_group_name_H-M   'P 1'
#
loop_
_entity.id
_entity.type
_entity.pdbx_description
1 polymer ?
#
loop_
_entity_poly.entity_id
_entity_poly.type
_entity_poly.pdbx_seq_one_letter_code
_entity_poly.pdbx_strand_id
1 'polypeptide(L)'
;MANIEKRLIIDSNKLSSEFCFNSILQEAYTCGLLDESDLENIQLQCISLLADKCERYNMGESGSIRVETAESIMKSNLYTIGLYLKSLPNPDHAAAELKLEKISELYERGRKLVYNRFQEARRIYNLVQNNKLDTINHSYNSTLSEEGIGGFFKSYNIEYEAHDIPASIDYQLCNPVNDLVGIEFIQEYLENLYLENEFCMNFAAENIHHLLYGYDKGYADLLINIFEHVLTAALGCSLAERNIRELSISQEDVQNLYKKLLKYDNYTLMLNIHKAMKNIFEELNITNPSLQRYIEKSLPKIASSIENALKLNTLSKVFIIPANPNLEPKIRFESGVKMDDEEYRRLIEELLICRYSSDKLELIKQKVKSFDDLEDVLLDAKLEEEEFISLFNTLGDVEIAAMINRHPFESDIQAVDLSEAEQILRLYLRNYVNQLPSNRQEQIFQIVEHLIWD
;
A
#
# COMPACT_ATOMS: atom_id res chain seq x y z
N MET A 1 6.84 -52.14 15.46
CA MET A 1 6.06 -51.38 16.45
C MET A 1 5.15 -50.46 15.67
N ALA A 2 3.85 -50.75 15.63
CA ALA A 2 2.87 -49.95 14.91
C ALA A 2 2.68 -48.62 15.65
N ASN A 3 2.91 -47.51 14.96
CA ASN A 3 2.66 -46.17 15.46
C ASN A 3 1.14 -45.97 15.46
N ILE A 4 0.48 -46.23 16.59
CA ILE A 4 -0.93 -45.91 16.76
C ILE A 4 -0.98 -44.38 16.83
N GLU A 5 -1.36 -43.73 15.73
CA GLU A 5 -1.67 -42.30 15.74
C GLU A 5 -2.78 -42.08 16.78
N LYS A 6 -2.42 -41.42 17.88
CA LYS A 6 -3.34 -41.07 18.96
C LYS A 6 -4.38 -40.13 18.35
N ARG A 7 -5.62 -40.60 18.18
CA ARG A 7 -6.70 -39.80 17.62
C ARG A 7 -6.91 -38.58 18.50
N LEU A 8 -6.68 -37.39 17.95
CA LEU A 8 -6.91 -36.12 18.63
C LEU A 8 -8.40 -35.97 18.94
N ILE A 9 -8.71 -35.47 20.13
CA ILE A 9 -10.07 -35.25 20.62
C ILE A 9 -10.56 -33.86 20.20
N ILE A 10 -9.70 -32.85 20.29
CA ILE A 10 -9.98 -31.48 19.82
C ILE A 10 -9.71 -31.38 18.32
N ASP A 11 -10.69 -30.85 17.58
CA ASP A 11 -10.55 -30.52 16.16
C ASP A 11 -9.77 -29.22 15.98
N SER A 12 -8.59 -29.31 15.37
CA SER A 12 -7.72 -28.15 15.13
C SER A 12 -8.34 -27.12 14.18
N ASN A 13 -9.30 -27.51 13.33
CA ASN A 13 -9.96 -26.59 12.39
C ASN A 13 -10.92 -25.61 13.07
N LYS A 14 -11.28 -25.84 14.33
CA LYS A 14 -12.16 -24.97 15.12
C LYS A 14 -11.41 -23.98 16.00
N LEU A 15 -10.08 -24.07 16.03
CA LEU A 15 -9.25 -23.20 16.86
C LEU A 15 -8.98 -21.89 16.13
N SER A 16 -9.01 -20.80 16.88
CA SER A 16 -8.63 -19.47 16.39
C SER A 16 -7.15 -19.25 16.66
N SER A 17 -6.37 -18.91 15.63
CA SER A 17 -4.97 -18.54 15.80
C SER A 17 -4.81 -17.25 16.60
N GLU A 18 -5.67 -16.27 16.37
CA GLU A 18 -5.73 -15.00 17.12
C GLU A 18 -6.20 -15.20 18.57
N PHE A 19 -7.34 -15.88 18.77
CA PHE A 19 -7.96 -16.10 20.09
C PHE A 19 -7.71 -17.51 20.61
N CYS A 20 -6.44 -17.96 20.54
CA CYS A 20 -6.10 -19.37 20.76
C CYS A 20 -6.51 -19.87 22.15
N PHE A 21 -6.20 -19.14 23.22
CA PHE A 21 -6.58 -19.51 24.59
C PHE A 21 -8.09 -19.79 24.71
N ASN A 22 -8.92 -18.85 24.24
CA ASN A 22 -10.37 -18.97 24.36
C ASN A 22 -10.91 -20.13 23.50
N SER A 23 -10.39 -20.29 22.28
CA SER A 23 -10.85 -21.36 21.38
C SER A 23 -10.48 -22.76 21.90
N ILE A 24 -9.29 -22.94 22.49
CA ILE A 24 -8.90 -24.20 23.14
C ILE A 24 -9.77 -24.45 24.36
N LEU A 25 -10.01 -23.45 25.21
CA LEU A 25 -10.83 -23.58 26.41
C LEU A 25 -12.26 -24.03 26.06
N GLN A 26 -12.85 -23.42 25.03
CA GLN A 26 -14.20 -23.72 24.56
C GLN A 26 -14.32 -25.13 23.95
N GLU A 27 -13.40 -25.51 23.06
CA GLU A 27 -13.45 -26.85 22.45
C GLU A 27 -13.09 -27.95 23.45
N ALA A 28 -12.17 -27.70 24.38
CA ALA A 28 -11.84 -28.65 25.43
C ALA A 28 -13.05 -28.94 26.35
N TYR A 29 -13.84 -27.93 26.68
CA TYR A 29 -15.12 -28.12 27.39
C TYR A 29 -16.13 -28.88 26.54
N THR A 30 -16.32 -28.47 25.28
CA THR A 30 -17.27 -29.10 24.35
C THR A 30 -16.98 -30.58 24.12
N CYS A 31 -15.70 -30.97 24.10
CA CYS A 31 -15.25 -32.35 23.96
C CYS A 31 -15.21 -33.12 25.29
N GLY A 32 -15.53 -32.50 26.42
CA GLY A 32 -15.51 -33.12 27.75
C GLY A 32 -14.11 -33.39 28.32
N LEU A 33 -13.07 -32.72 27.80
CA LEU A 33 -11.73 -32.76 28.37
C LEU A 33 -11.61 -31.88 29.62
N LEU A 34 -12.39 -30.80 29.66
CA LEU A 34 -12.59 -29.94 30.83
C LEU A 34 -14.05 -30.03 31.27
N ASP A 35 -14.27 -30.08 32.57
CA ASP A 35 -15.61 -29.95 33.15
C ASP A 35 -15.91 -28.51 33.62
N GLU A 36 -17.11 -28.29 34.15
CA GLU A 36 -17.53 -26.96 34.64
C GLU A 36 -16.64 -26.47 35.80
N SER A 37 -16.17 -27.36 36.67
CA SER A 37 -15.30 -27.01 37.78
C SER A 37 -13.91 -26.61 37.29
N ASP A 38 -13.38 -27.30 36.27
CA ASP A 38 -12.13 -26.93 35.62
C ASP A 38 -12.23 -25.53 34.99
N LEU A 39 -13.33 -25.23 34.27
CA LEU A 39 -13.56 -23.93 33.66
C LEU A 39 -13.62 -22.79 34.69
N GLU A 40 -14.42 -22.97 35.75
CA GLU A 40 -14.52 -21.98 36.82
C GLU A 40 -13.17 -21.70 37.48
N ASN A 41 -12.38 -22.74 37.74
CA ASN A 41 -11.04 -22.61 38.30
C ASN A 41 -10.11 -21.82 37.38
N ILE A 42 -10.07 -22.15 36.09
CA ILE A 42 -9.26 -21.42 35.09
C ILE A 42 -9.68 -19.94 35.02
N GLN A 43 -10.98 -19.65 34.98
CA GLN A 43 -11.49 -18.28 34.95
C GLN A 43 -11.11 -17.48 36.20
N LEU A 44 -11.24 -18.07 37.39
CA LEU A 44 -10.81 -17.44 38.65
C LEU A 44 -9.31 -17.14 38.65
N GLN A 45 -8.48 -18.05 38.14
CA GLN A 45 -7.05 -17.83 38.03
C GLN A 45 -6.70 -16.73 37.01
N CYS A 46 -7.41 -16.64 35.88
CA CYS A 46 -7.26 -15.53 34.93
C CYS A 46 -7.62 -14.18 35.57
N ILE A 47 -8.71 -14.11 36.35
CA ILE A 47 -9.09 -12.90 37.10
C ILE A 47 -8.02 -12.53 38.12
N SER A 48 -7.46 -13.51 38.84
CA SER A 48 -6.36 -13.28 39.78
C SER A 48 -5.11 -12.75 39.08
N LEU A 49 -4.76 -13.28 37.90
CA LEU A 49 -3.64 -12.78 37.09
C LEU A 49 -3.90 -11.35 36.61
N LEU A 50 -5.12 -11.05 36.16
CA LEU A 50 -5.52 -9.69 35.79
C LEU A 50 -5.34 -8.74 36.98
N ALA A 51 -5.83 -9.10 38.17
CA ALA A 51 -5.70 -8.27 39.36
C ALA A 51 -4.24 -7.92 39.69
N ASP A 52 -3.34 -8.91 39.71
CA ASP A 52 -1.89 -8.67 39.92
C ASP A 52 -1.29 -7.76 38.83
N LYS A 53 -1.65 -7.97 37.56
CA LYS A 53 -1.16 -7.15 36.46
C LYS A 53 -1.64 -5.70 36.54
N CYS A 54 -2.90 -5.49 36.89
CA CYS A 54 -3.49 -4.16 37.07
C CYS A 54 -2.86 -3.40 38.24
N GLU A 55 -2.60 -4.08 39.37
CA GLU A 55 -1.93 -3.47 40.52
C GLU A 55 -0.52 -3.00 40.15
N ARG A 56 0.23 -3.83 39.42
CA ARG A 56 1.58 -3.47 38.92
C ARG A 56 1.55 -2.34 37.89
N TYR A 57 0.56 -2.33 36.99
CA TYR A 57 0.42 -1.30 35.96
C TYR A 57 0.28 0.10 36.58
N ASN A 58 -0.47 0.21 37.67
CA ASN A 58 -0.66 1.47 38.40
C ASN A 58 0.47 1.81 39.39
N MET A 59 1.54 1.01 39.46
CA MET A 59 2.59 1.13 40.48
C MET A 59 2.05 1.19 41.93
N GLY A 60 0.84 0.67 42.17
CA GLY A 60 0.14 0.79 43.46
C GLY A 60 -0.35 2.19 43.85
N GLU A 61 -0.27 3.19 42.96
CA GLU A 61 -0.59 4.60 43.27
C GLU A 61 -2.09 4.95 43.15
N SER A 62 -2.87 4.13 42.44
CA SER A 62 -4.30 4.33 42.21
C SER A 62 -5.06 3.02 42.38
N GLY A 63 -6.14 3.04 43.17
CA GLY A 63 -7.04 1.90 43.37
C GLY A 63 -8.01 1.62 42.21
N SER A 64 -8.00 2.43 41.14
CA SER A 64 -8.89 2.25 39.99
C SER A 64 -8.14 2.40 38.67
N ILE A 65 -8.38 1.46 37.75
CA ILE A 65 -8.04 1.57 36.33
C ILE A 65 -9.30 1.74 35.49
N ARG A 66 -9.14 2.27 34.28
CA ARG A 66 -10.23 2.29 33.31
C ARG A 66 -10.55 0.86 32.86
N VAL A 67 -11.82 0.60 32.56
CA VAL A 67 -12.29 -0.72 32.13
C VAL A 67 -11.60 -1.13 30.82
N GLU A 68 -11.43 -0.19 29.89
CA GLU A 68 -10.77 -0.44 28.60
C GLU A 68 -9.30 -0.88 28.80
N THR A 69 -8.61 -0.29 29.78
CA THR A 69 -7.24 -0.70 30.15
C THR A 69 -7.22 -2.10 30.75
N ALA A 70 -8.16 -2.42 31.65
CA ALA A 70 -8.28 -3.76 32.24
C ALA A 70 -8.55 -4.83 31.17
N GLU A 71 -9.44 -4.53 30.22
CA GLU A 71 -9.76 -5.39 29.08
C GLU A 71 -8.54 -5.61 28.17
N SER A 72 -7.78 -4.55 27.86
CA SER A 72 -6.53 -4.65 27.10
C SER A 72 -5.49 -5.55 27.80
N ILE A 73 -5.29 -5.36 29.10
CA ILE A 73 -4.39 -6.21 29.91
C ILE A 73 -4.86 -7.67 29.90
N MET A 74 -6.17 -7.92 30.05
CA MET A 74 -6.70 -9.29 29.96
C MET A 74 -6.42 -9.89 28.58
N LYS A 75 -6.71 -9.17 27.49
CA LYS A 75 -6.40 -9.64 26.12
C LYS A 75 -4.91 -9.97 25.97
N SER A 76 -4.02 -9.12 26.47
CA SER A 76 -2.57 -9.36 26.49
C SER A 76 -2.19 -10.64 27.24
N ASN A 77 -2.76 -10.85 28.43
CA ASN A 77 -2.52 -12.05 29.23
C ASN A 77 -2.96 -13.32 28.50
N LEU A 78 -4.18 -13.31 27.94
CA LEU A 78 -4.74 -14.45 27.22
C LEU A 78 -3.98 -14.74 25.93
N TYR A 79 -3.57 -13.71 25.19
CA TYR A 79 -2.69 -13.86 24.02
C TYR A 79 -1.36 -14.50 24.40
N THR A 80 -0.72 -14.01 25.47
CA THR A 80 0.57 -14.51 25.94
C THR A 80 0.51 -15.99 26.31
N ILE A 81 -0.53 -16.40 27.05
CA ILE A 81 -0.76 -17.81 27.37
C ILE A 81 -1.10 -18.60 26.10
N GLY A 82 -1.97 -18.06 25.25
CA GLY A 82 -2.35 -18.68 23.97
C GLY A 82 -1.14 -18.98 23.09
N LEU A 83 -0.15 -18.10 23.04
CA LEU A 83 1.11 -18.33 22.31
C LEU A 83 1.87 -19.54 22.87
N TYR A 84 1.93 -19.70 24.19
CA TYR A 84 2.51 -20.89 24.80
C TYR A 84 1.74 -22.15 24.43
N LEU A 85 0.41 -22.12 24.53
CA LEU A 85 -0.43 -23.27 24.20
C LEU A 85 -0.26 -23.70 22.73
N LYS A 86 -0.09 -22.75 21.81
CA LYS A 86 0.22 -23.02 20.39
C LYS A 86 1.58 -23.70 20.18
N SER A 87 2.53 -23.49 21.08
CA SER A 87 3.86 -24.11 21.00
C SER A 87 3.86 -25.59 21.42
N LEU A 88 2.77 -26.08 22.02
CA LEU A 88 2.64 -27.46 22.46
C LEU A 88 2.36 -28.41 21.28
N PRO A 89 2.66 -29.72 21.42
CA PRO A 89 2.61 -30.65 20.29
C PRO A 89 1.24 -30.81 19.61
N ASN A 90 0.15 -30.60 20.35
CA ASN A 90 -1.22 -30.66 19.83
C ASN A 90 -2.23 -30.05 20.81
N PRO A 91 -3.46 -29.73 20.36
CA PRO A 91 -4.47 -29.09 21.20
C PRO A 91 -4.91 -29.90 22.44
N ASP A 92 -4.93 -31.24 22.37
CA ASP A 92 -5.28 -32.07 23.53
C ASP A 92 -4.26 -31.90 24.67
N HIS A 93 -2.97 -31.75 24.33
CA HIS A 93 -1.93 -31.45 25.32
C HIS A 93 -2.10 -30.04 25.90
N ALA A 94 -2.50 -29.07 25.08
CA ALA A 94 -2.80 -27.71 25.55
C ALA A 94 -3.98 -27.69 26.53
N ALA A 95 -5.04 -28.45 26.27
CA ALA A 95 -6.16 -28.62 27.19
C ALA A 95 -5.73 -29.30 28.50
N ALA A 96 -4.85 -30.31 28.43
CA ALA A 96 -4.31 -30.96 29.62
C ALA A 96 -3.45 -30.01 30.47
N GLU A 97 -2.60 -29.18 29.85
CA GLU A 97 -1.80 -28.17 30.55
C GLU A 97 -2.69 -27.10 31.21
N LEU A 98 -3.76 -26.64 30.54
CA LEU A 98 -4.75 -25.74 31.12
C LEU A 98 -5.42 -26.30 32.38
N LYS A 99 -5.60 -27.62 32.45
CA LYS A 99 -6.19 -28.31 33.61
C LYS A 99 -5.21 -28.50 34.76
N LEU A 100 -3.96 -28.87 34.45
CA LEU A 100 -2.99 -29.34 35.43
C LEU A 100 -2.12 -28.23 36.01
N GLU A 101 -1.75 -27.26 35.18
CA GLU A 101 -0.79 -26.21 35.54
C GLU A 101 -1.51 -24.93 35.95
N LYS A 102 -0.81 -24.07 36.70
CA LYS A 102 -1.35 -22.75 37.09
C LYS A 102 -1.28 -21.78 35.93
N ILE A 103 -2.32 -20.96 35.76
CA ILE A 103 -2.39 -19.92 34.72
C ILE A 103 -1.21 -18.94 34.79
N SER A 104 -0.72 -18.61 35.98
CA SER A 104 0.47 -17.78 36.17
C SER A 104 1.75 -18.43 35.64
N GLU A 105 1.90 -19.75 35.77
CA GLU A 105 3.06 -20.47 35.24
C GLU A 105 2.99 -20.57 33.71
N LEU A 106 1.81 -20.81 33.15
CA LEU A 106 1.56 -20.79 31.71
C LEU A 106 1.85 -19.41 31.12
N TYR A 107 1.43 -18.34 31.81
CA TYR A 107 1.73 -16.96 31.43
C TYR A 107 3.24 -16.70 31.39
N GLU A 108 3.99 -17.10 32.41
CA GLU A 108 5.44 -16.91 32.44
C GLU A 108 6.17 -17.68 31.33
N ARG A 109 5.69 -18.87 30.96
CA ARG A 109 6.21 -19.61 29.79
C ARG A 109 5.90 -18.87 28.49
N GLY A 110 4.66 -18.38 28.34
CA GLY A 110 4.23 -17.57 27.19
C GLY A 110 5.03 -16.28 27.04
N ARG A 111 5.25 -15.56 28.15
CA ARG A 111 6.00 -14.30 28.17
C ARG A 111 7.43 -14.48 27.67
N LYS A 112 8.10 -15.58 28.05
CA LYS A 112 9.43 -15.93 27.51
C LYS A 112 9.39 -16.17 26.00
N LEU A 113 8.33 -16.79 25.47
CA LEU A 113 8.17 -17.01 24.04
C LEU A 113 7.93 -15.69 23.29
N VAL A 114 7.05 -14.82 23.80
CA VAL A 114 6.82 -13.49 23.22
C VAL A 114 8.15 -12.71 23.14
N TYR A 115 8.92 -12.72 24.23
CA TYR A 115 10.22 -12.05 24.26
C TYR A 115 11.21 -12.61 23.24
N ASN A 116 11.32 -13.94 23.13
CA ASN A 116 12.22 -14.56 22.15
C ASN A 116 11.82 -14.24 20.71
N ARG A 117 10.51 -14.30 20.41
CA ARG A 117 9.98 -13.92 19.09
C ARG A 117 10.21 -12.44 18.80
N PHE A 118 10.10 -11.56 19.79
CA PHE A 118 10.39 -10.15 19.64
C PHE A 118 11.85 -9.90 19.21
N GLN A 119 12.81 -10.58 19.83
CA GLN A 119 14.22 -10.47 19.43
C GLN A 119 14.45 -11.01 18.00
N GLU A 120 13.80 -12.11 17.65
CA GLU A 120 13.94 -12.70 16.32
C GLU A 120 13.29 -11.84 15.23
N ALA A 121 12.08 -11.32 15.47
CA ALA A 121 11.43 -10.38 14.55
C ALA A 121 12.28 -9.12 14.34
N ARG A 122 12.94 -8.61 15.41
CA ARG A 122 13.87 -7.49 15.29
C ARG A 122 15.07 -7.82 14.42
N ARG A 123 15.59 -9.05 14.52
CA ARG A 123 16.67 -9.54 13.66
C ARG A 123 16.21 -9.62 12.20
N ILE A 124 15.01 -10.16 11.94
CA ILE A 124 14.43 -10.24 10.60
C ILE A 124 14.18 -8.85 10.03
N TYR A 125 13.67 -7.90 10.83
CA TYR A 125 13.50 -6.50 10.40
C TYR A 125 14.81 -5.91 9.88
N ASN A 126 15.94 -6.13 10.58
CA ASN A 126 17.24 -5.67 10.09
C ASN A 126 17.66 -6.37 8.78
N LEU A 127 17.30 -7.65 8.58
CA LEU A 127 17.53 -8.33 7.30
C LEU A 127 16.68 -7.74 6.18
N VAL A 128 15.42 -7.39 6.48
CA VAL A 128 14.52 -6.71 5.54
C VAL A 128 15.06 -5.32 5.15
N GLN A 129 15.64 -4.59 6.10
CA GLN A 129 16.32 -3.33 5.80
C GLN A 129 17.52 -3.53 4.87
N ASN A 130 18.28 -4.61 5.05
CA ASN A 130 19.44 -4.90 4.19
C ASN A 130 19.06 -5.30 2.76
N ASN A 131 17.89 -5.90 2.57
CA ASN A 131 17.40 -6.31 1.25
C ASN A 131 16.30 -5.38 0.72
N LYS A 132 16.15 -4.19 1.33
CA LYS A 132 15.16 -3.18 0.95
C LYS A 132 15.35 -2.76 -0.51
N LEU A 133 14.25 -2.64 -1.24
CA LEU A 133 14.25 -2.22 -2.64
C LEU A 133 14.51 -0.71 -2.75
N ASP A 134 15.27 -0.33 -3.78
CA ASP A 134 15.40 1.06 -4.21
C ASP A 134 14.19 1.42 -5.08
N THR A 135 13.24 2.16 -4.51
CA THR A 135 11.97 2.52 -5.14
C THR A 135 11.44 3.82 -4.56
N ILE A 136 10.69 4.56 -5.37
CA ILE A 136 9.98 5.79 -4.95
C ILE A 136 8.61 5.49 -4.31
N ASN A 137 8.15 4.24 -4.26
CA ASN A 137 6.83 3.92 -3.69
C ASN A 137 6.77 4.28 -2.19
N HIS A 138 5.86 5.19 -1.85
CA HIS A 138 5.72 5.75 -0.50
C HIS A 138 5.21 4.71 0.49
N SER A 139 4.20 3.91 0.13
CA SER A 139 3.64 2.89 1.04
C SER A 139 4.69 1.87 1.50
N TYR A 140 5.53 1.39 0.58
CA TYR A 140 6.64 0.48 0.86
C TYR A 140 7.68 1.13 1.76
N ASN A 141 8.12 2.34 1.43
CA ASN A 141 9.15 3.05 2.17
C ASN A 141 8.70 3.45 3.58
N SER A 142 7.49 3.99 3.71
CA SER A 142 6.90 4.40 4.99
C SER A 142 6.67 3.22 5.92
N THR A 143 6.17 2.09 5.40
CA THR A 143 5.98 0.86 6.18
C THR A 143 7.29 0.36 6.79
N LEU A 144 8.40 0.45 6.05
CA LEU A 144 9.72 0.03 6.53
C LEU A 144 10.44 1.10 7.38
N SER A 145 9.89 2.29 7.50
CA SER A 145 10.53 3.40 8.23
C SER A 145 10.52 3.21 9.75
N GLU A 146 11.19 4.13 10.45
CA GLU A 146 11.17 4.26 11.91
C GLU A 146 9.79 4.64 12.48
N GLU A 147 8.91 5.19 11.64
CA GLU A 147 7.52 5.55 11.98
C GLU A 147 6.52 4.44 11.60
N GLY A 148 6.91 3.54 10.70
CA GLY A 148 6.18 2.31 10.37
C GLY A 148 6.52 1.16 11.32
N ILE A 149 7.00 0.04 10.78
CA ILE A 149 7.37 -1.15 11.56
C ILE A 149 8.54 -0.86 12.51
N GLY A 150 9.43 0.09 12.22
CA GLY A 150 10.48 0.48 13.17
C GLY A 150 9.92 1.01 14.49
N GLY A 151 8.74 1.66 14.44
CA GLY A 151 8.01 2.15 15.60
C GLY A 151 7.57 1.03 16.54
N PHE A 152 7.12 -0.11 15.99
CA PHE A 152 6.74 -1.29 16.77
C PHE A 152 7.83 -1.72 17.73
N PHE A 153 9.09 -1.77 17.30
CA PHE A 153 10.20 -2.20 18.17
C PHE A 153 10.55 -1.21 19.29
N LYS A 154 9.97 -0.01 19.27
CA LYS A 154 10.10 1.01 20.33
C LYS A 154 8.91 1.03 21.27
N SER A 155 7.70 0.84 20.74
CA SER A 155 6.44 1.02 21.46
C SER A 155 5.79 -0.29 21.94
N TYR A 156 6.16 -1.44 21.37
CA TYR A 156 5.50 -2.71 21.67
C TYR A 156 5.67 -3.14 23.14
N ASN A 157 4.54 -3.24 23.83
CA ASN A 157 4.49 -3.55 25.25
C ASN A 157 4.15 -5.02 25.49
N ILE A 158 5.20 -5.83 25.67
CA ILE A 158 5.10 -7.28 25.91
C ILE A 158 4.30 -7.62 27.17
N GLU A 159 4.29 -6.75 28.18
CA GLU A 159 3.67 -7.08 29.48
C GLU A 159 2.17 -6.80 29.49
N TYR A 160 1.74 -5.73 28.83
CA TYR A 160 0.37 -5.22 28.98
C TYR A 160 -0.43 -5.13 27.67
N GLU A 161 0.24 -5.15 26.52
CA GLU A 161 -0.40 -5.00 25.20
C GLU A 161 0.22 -5.97 24.18
N ALA A 162 0.55 -7.19 24.60
CA ALA A 162 1.25 -8.19 23.76
C ALA A 162 0.46 -8.57 22.48
N HIS A 163 -0.86 -8.39 22.50
CA HIS A 163 -1.73 -8.66 21.36
C HIS A 163 -1.77 -7.51 20.34
N ASP A 164 -1.33 -6.32 20.73
CA ASP A 164 -1.43 -5.10 19.92
C ASP A 164 -0.29 -4.98 18.89
N ILE A 165 -0.52 -4.19 17.84
CA ILE A 165 0.45 -3.93 16.77
C ILE A 165 0.59 -2.42 16.62
N PRO A 166 1.39 -1.75 17.47
CA PRO A 166 1.58 -0.30 17.42
C PRO A 166 2.53 0.12 16.28
N ALA A 167 2.15 -0.17 15.04
CA ALA A 167 2.84 0.24 13.81
C ALA A 167 1.85 0.61 12.69
N SER A 168 2.26 1.56 11.85
CA SER A 168 1.59 1.86 10.59
C SER A 168 2.16 0.96 9.49
N ILE A 169 1.29 0.16 8.88
CA ILE A 169 1.64 -0.84 7.86
C ILE A 169 0.69 -0.66 6.68
N ASP A 170 1.10 0.12 5.70
CA ASP A 170 0.30 0.44 4.51
C ASP A 170 0.62 -0.48 3.33
N TYR A 171 1.84 -1.01 3.27
CA TYR A 171 2.26 -1.91 2.20
C TYR A 171 1.65 -3.30 2.38
N GLN A 172 0.79 -3.70 1.45
CA GLN A 172 0.14 -5.01 1.47
C GLN A 172 1.02 -6.06 0.78
N LEU A 173 1.19 -7.22 1.44
CA LEU A 173 1.92 -8.36 0.89
C LEU A 173 1.10 -9.07 -0.19
N CYS A 174 1.79 -9.74 -1.12
CA CYS A 174 1.14 -10.55 -2.15
C CYS A 174 0.36 -11.71 -1.55
N ASN A 175 0.94 -12.33 -0.50
CA ASN A 175 0.32 -13.33 0.35
C ASN A 175 -0.03 -12.69 1.71
N PRO A 176 -1.29 -12.26 1.94
CA PRO A 176 -1.66 -11.59 3.18
C PRO A 176 -1.47 -12.47 4.42
N VAL A 177 -1.07 -11.83 5.52
CA VAL A 177 -1.01 -12.46 6.85
C VAL A 177 -2.39 -12.33 7.49
N ASN A 178 -3.06 -13.46 7.67
CA ASN A 178 -4.40 -13.53 8.26
C ASN A 178 -4.34 -14.28 9.59
N ASP A 179 -5.31 -14.02 10.47
CA ASP A 179 -5.54 -14.74 11.74
C ASP A 179 -4.36 -14.70 12.74
N LEU A 180 -3.43 -13.75 12.60
CA LEU A 180 -2.33 -13.52 13.54
C LEU A 180 -2.37 -12.09 14.06
N VAL A 181 -1.95 -11.91 15.32
CA VAL A 181 -1.87 -10.60 15.99
C VAL A 181 -0.58 -10.50 16.80
N GLY A 182 -0.29 -9.29 17.29
CA GLY A 182 0.89 -9.01 18.09
C GLY A 182 2.20 -9.39 17.38
N ILE A 183 3.11 -10.02 18.12
CA ILE A 183 4.43 -10.39 17.59
C ILE A 183 4.37 -11.46 16.49
N GLU A 184 3.36 -12.33 16.51
CA GLU A 184 3.19 -13.36 15.47
C GLU A 184 2.91 -12.74 14.11
N PHE A 185 2.06 -11.70 14.06
CA PHE A 185 1.77 -10.96 12.84
C PHE A 185 3.03 -10.28 12.30
N ILE A 186 3.73 -9.52 13.14
CA ILE A 186 4.93 -8.79 12.72
C ILE A 186 6.02 -9.74 12.21
N GLN A 187 6.21 -10.87 12.89
CA GLN A 187 7.19 -11.85 12.46
C GLN A 187 6.84 -12.44 11.09
N GLU A 188 5.62 -12.95 10.90
CA GLU A 188 5.18 -13.54 9.63
C GLU A 188 5.17 -12.51 8.50
N TYR A 189 4.76 -11.27 8.79
CA TYR A 189 4.78 -10.16 7.83
C TYR A 189 6.20 -9.88 7.35
N LEU A 190 7.16 -9.77 8.27
CA LEU A 190 8.56 -9.49 7.94
C LEU A 190 9.24 -10.66 7.21
N GLU A 191 8.93 -11.90 7.58
CA GLU A 191 9.44 -13.09 6.87
C GLU A 191 8.94 -13.12 5.42
N ASN A 192 7.65 -12.82 5.20
CA ASN A 192 7.08 -12.76 3.86
C ASN A 192 7.64 -11.58 3.05
N LEU A 193 7.75 -10.39 3.66
CA LEU A 193 8.35 -9.22 3.00
C LEU A 193 9.82 -9.44 2.64
N TYR A 194 10.58 -10.13 3.50
CA TYR A 194 11.95 -10.50 3.22
C TYR A 194 12.06 -11.33 1.94
N LEU A 195 11.16 -12.32 1.75
CA LEU A 195 11.13 -13.17 0.57
C LEU A 195 10.69 -12.41 -0.69
N GLU A 196 9.72 -11.49 -0.56
CA GLU A 196 9.32 -10.59 -1.65
C GLU A 196 10.49 -9.75 -2.14
N ASN A 197 11.22 -9.13 -1.21
CA ASN A 197 12.42 -8.36 -1.49
C ASN A 197 13.52 -9.25 -2.11
N GLU A 198 13.77 -10.43 -1.56
CA GLU A 198 14.78 -11.38 -2.05
C GLU A 198 14.52 -11.75 -3.53
N PHE A 199 13.27 -11.95 -3.92
CA PHE A 199 12.91 -12.15 -5.32
C PHE A 199 13.18 -10.90 -6.17
N CYS A 200 12.66 -9.74 -5.75
CA CYS A 200 12.78 -8.49 -6.50
C CYS A 200 14.24 -8.04 -6.70
N MET A 201 15.15 -8.36 -5.77
CA MET A 201 16.58 -8.07 -5.90
C MET A 201 17.28 -8.79 -7.07
N ASN A 202 16.63 -9.77 -7.71
CA ASN A 202 17.17 -10.40 -8.91
C ASN A 202 17.05 -9.52 -10.17
N PHE A 203 16.40 -8.37 -10.07
CA PHE A 203 16.14 -7.45 -11.15
C PHE A 203 16.78 -6.08 -10.88
N ALA A 204 17.16 -5.37 -11.95
CA ALA A 204 17.66 -4.00 -11.80
C ALA A 204 16.55 -3.08 -11.30
N ALA A 205 16.86 -2.18 -10.36
CA ALA A 205 15.91 -1.21 -9.83
C ALA A 205 15.27 -0.36 -10.94
N GLU A 206 16.04 -0.01 -11.97
CA GLU A 206 15.56 0.71 -13.16
C GLU A 206 14.51 -0.09 -13.95
N ASN A 207 14.69 -1.41 -14.10
CA ASN A 207 13.69 -2.27 -14.77
C ASN A 207 12.40 -2.37 -13.95
N ILE A 208 12.50 -2.44 -12.62
CA ILE A 208 11.33 -2.41 -11.73
C ILE A 208 10.64 -1.05 -11.83
N HIS A 209 11.39 0.06 -11.81
CA HIS A 209 10.84 1.40 -11.96
C HIS A 209 10.08 1.56 -13.29
N HIS A 210 10.67 1.14 -14.41
CA HIS A 210 10.01 1.20 -15.72
C HIS A 210 8.76 0.31 -15.79
N LEU A 211 8.80 -0.87 -15.16
CA LEU A 211 7.64 -1.75 -15.08
C LEU A 211 6.49 -1.08 -14.32
N LEU A 212 6.77 -0.54 -13.13
CA LEU A 212 5.75 0.09 -12.30
C LEU A 212 5.24 1.41 -12.90
N TYR A 213 6.11 2.20 -13.53
CA TYR A 213 5.73 3.41 -14.27
C TYR A 213 4.85 3.08 -15.49
N GLY A 214 5.14 1.96 -16.17
CA GLY A 214 4.30 1.45 -17.26
C GLY A 214 2.93 0.94 -16.79
N TYR A 215 2.80 0.56 -15.52
CA TYR A 215 1.52 0.23 -14.90
C TYR A 215 0.70 1.49 -14.62
N ASP A 216 1.33 2.45 -13.94
CA ASP A 216 0.76 3.76 -13.63
C ASP A 216 1.88 4.81 -13.42
N LYS A 217 1.76 5.97 -14.06
CA LYS A 217 2.78 7.04 -13.94
C LYS A 217 2.91 7.56 -12.50
N GLY A 218 1.83 7.51 -11.72
CA GLY A 218 1.73 7.90 -10.31
C GLY A 218 1.92 6.73 -9.34
N TYR A 219 2.56 5.62 -9.74
CA TYR A 219 2.71 4.44 -8.88
C TYR A 219 3.43 4.71 -7.54
N ALA A 220 4.14 5.84 -7.42
CA ALA A 220 4.77 6.27 -6.17
C ALA A 220 3.76 6.33 -5.02
N ASP A 221 2.54 6.77 -5.30
CA ASP A 221 1.47 6.97 -4.31
C ASP A 221 0.49 5.80 -4.20
N LEU A 222 0.63 4.79 -5.06
CA LEU A 222 -0.28 3.65 -5.07
C LEU A 222 0.05 2.63 -3.96
N LEU A 223 -1.00 2.08 -3.34
CA LEU A 223 -0.94 0.95 -2.42
C LEU A 223 -0.87 -0.38 -3.21
N ILE A 224 0.26 -0.61 -3.88
CA ILE A 224 0.49 -1.80 -4.71
C ILE A 224 1.59 -2.68 -4.13
N ASN A 225 1.49 -3.99 -4.39
CA ASN A 225 2.55 -4.93 -4.06
C ASN A 225 3.57 -5.02 -5.21
N ILE A 226 4.80 -4.56 -4.97
CA ILE A 226 5.86 -4.51 -5.97
C ILE A 226 6.22 -5.92 -6.46
N PHE A 227 6.34 -6.88 -5.54
CA PHE A 227 6.67 -8.27 -5.85
C PHE A 227 5.65 -8.91 -6.78
N GLU A 228 4.35 -8.66 -6.61
CA GLU A 228 3.29 -9.18 -7.45
C GLU A 228 3.43 -8.69 -8.89
N HIS A 229 3.71 -7.41 -9.09
CA HIS A 229 3.96 -6.86 -10.42
C HIS A 229 5.22 -7.45 -11.05
N VAL A 230 6.32 -7.53 -10.30
CA VAL A 230 7.59 -8.09 -10.77
C VAL A 230 7.45 -9.58 -11.13
N LEU A 231 6.78 -10.38 -10.29
CA LEU A 231 6.54 -11.80 -10.55
C LEU A 231 5.63 -12.00 -11.77
N THR A 232 4.58 -11.19 -11.90
CA THR A 232 3.67 -11.24 -13.06
C THR A 232 4.41 -10.89 -14.36
N ALA A 233 5.26 -9.87 -14.35
CA ALA A 233 6.07 -9.49 -15.49
C ALA A 233 7.12 -10.55 -15.85
N ALA A 234 7.78 -11.14 -14.85
CA ALA A 234 8.73 -12.25 -15.04
C ALA A 234 8.03 -13.48 -15.67
N LEU A 235 6.81 -13.81 -15.23
CA LEU A 235 5.99 -14.85 -15.85
C LEU A 235 5.63 -14.49 -17.29
N GLY A 236 5.25 -13.24 -17.56
CA GLY A 236 5.00 -12.74 -18.91
C GLY A 236 6.20 -12.91 -19.84
N CYS A 237 7.39 -12.51 -19.38
CA CYS A 237 8.64 -12.69 -20.11
C CYS A 237 8.91 -14.18 -20.42
N SER A 238 8.79 -15.05 -19.41
CA SER A 238 9.03 -16.48 -19.60
C SER A 238 8.02 -17.14 -20.55
N LEU A 239 6.73 -16.77 -20.47
CA LEU A 239 5.68 -17.28 -21.36
C LEU A 239 5.85 -16.80 -22.82
N ALA A 240 6.44 -15.62 -23.01
CA ALA A 240 6.77 -15.00 -24.29
C ALA A 240 8.18 -15.36 -24.79
N GLU A 241 8.92 -16.21 -24.06
CA GLU A 241 10.28 -16.62 -24.41
C GLU A 241 11.26 -15.42 -24.55
N ARG A 242 11.08 -14.43 -23.66
CA ARG A 242 11.96 -13.25 -23.51
C ARG A 242 12.89 -13.42 -22.30
N ASN A 243 13.92 -12.58 -22.25
CA ASN A 243 14.82 -12.50 -21.10
C ASN A 243 14.03 -12.05 -19.86
N ILE A 244 14.06 -12.86 -18.81
CA ILE A 244 13.25 -12.66 -17.61
C ILE A 244 13.76 -11.44 -16.83
N ARG A 245 15.08 -11.22 -16.81
CA ARG A 245 15.72 -10.11 -16.07
C ARG A 245 15.37 -8.73 -16.57
N GLU A 246 14.93 -8.63 -17.83
CA GLU A 246 14.54 -7.34 -18.42
C GLU A 246 13.15 -6.89 -17.99
N LEU A 247 12.31 -7.80 -17.46
CA LEU A 247 10.91 -7.52 -17.12
C LEU A 247 10.13 -6.85 -18.26
N SER A 248 10.55 -7.08 -19.51
CA SER A 248 10.11 -6.35 -20.68
C SER A 248 9.53 -7.30 -21.72
N ILE A 249 8.33 -6.93 -22.17
CA ILE A 249 7.59 -7.55 -23.25
C ILE A 249 7.04 -6.44 -24.16
N SER A 250 6.93 -6.74 -25.45
CA SER A 250 6.36 -5.81 -26.42
C SER A 250 4.85 -5.95 -26.54
N GLN A 251 4.20 -4.98 -27.19
CA GLN A 251 2.78 -5.08 -27.55
C GLN A 251 2.50 -6.31 -28.43
N GLU A 252 3.44 -6.68 -29.31
CA GLU A 252 3.31 -7.89 -30.12
C GLU A 252 3.35 -9.16 -29.26
N ASP A 253 4.24 -9.20 -28.25
CA ASP A 253 4.31 -10.31 -27.30
C ASP A 253 3.00 -10.47 -26.52
N VAL A 254 2.42 -9.38 -26.02
CA VAL A 254 1.12 -9.41 -25.31
C VAL A 254 0.02 -9.94 -26.23
N GLN A 255 -0.03 -9.53 -27.50
CA GLN A 255 -1.01 -10.04 -28.46
C GLN A 255 -0.81 -11.53 -28.77
N ASN A 256 0.45 -11.97 -28.87
CA ASN A 256 0.78 -13.37 -29.09
C ASN A 256 0.42 -14.23 -27.87
N LEU A 257 0.72 -13.75 -26.67
CA LEU A 257 0.30 -14.35 -25.40
C LEU A 257 -1.22 -14.45 -25.33
N TYR A 258 -1.96 -13.39 -25.66
CA TYR A 258 -3.41 -13.41 -25.68
C TYR A 258 -3.96 -14.53 -26.59
N LYS A 259 -3.48 -14.62 -27.84
CA LYS A 259 -3.90 -15.66 -28.79
C LYS A 259 -3.53 -17.09 -28.32
N LYS A 260 -2.43 -17.23 -27.59
CA LYS A 260 -1.94 -18.51 -27.05
C LYS A 260 -2.77 -18.95 -25.84
N LEU A 261 -2.93 -18.05 -24.86
CA LEU A 261 -3.57 -18.33 -23.57
C LEU A 261 -5.10 -18.46 -23.69
N LEU A 262 -5.74 -17.79 -24.66
CA LEU A 262 -7.20 -17.93 -24.91
C LEU A 262 -7.61 -19.38 -25.23
N LYS A 263 -6.67 -20.21 -25.69
CA LYS A 263 -6.93 -21.61 -26.05
C LYS A 263 -6.81 -22.56 -24.86
N TYR A 264 -6.34 -22.08 -23.71
CA TYR A 264 -6.09 -22.91 -22.54
C TYR A 264 -7.34 -22.99 -21.67
N ASP A 265 -7.60 -24.19 -21.14
CA ASP A 265 -8.45 -24.32 -19.97
C ASP A 265 -7.65 -23.98 -18.70
N ASN A 266 -8.33 -23.85 -17.56
CA ASN A 266 -7.70 -23.46 -16.30
C ASN A 266 -6.56 -24.42 -15.89
N TYR A 267 -6.72 -25.72 -16.16
CA TYR A 267 -5.67 -26.71 -15.88
C TYR A 267 -4.43 -26.50 -16.75
N THR A 268 -4.60 -26.32 -18.07
CA THR A 268 -3.49 -26.08 -19.00
C THR A 268 -2.81 -24.74 -18.71
N LEU A 269 -3.57 -23.71 -18.33
CA LEU A 269 -3.01 -22.43 -17.92
C LEU A 269 -2.09 -22.59 -16.71
N MET A 270 -2.58 -23.23 -15.64
CA MET A 270 -1.78 -23.48 -14.43
C MET A 270 -0.53 -24.31 -14.72
N LEU A 271 -0.61 -25.35 -15.56
CA LEU A 271 0.56 -26.12 -15.97
C LEU A 271 1.62 -25.26 -16.69
N ASN A 272 1.18 -24.35 -17.57
CA ASN A 272 2.10 -23.45 -18.27
C ASN A 272 2.69 -22.39 -17.34
N ILE A 273 1.91 -21.87 -16.37
CA ILE A 273 2.41 -20.97 -15.33
C ILE A 273 3.49 -21.68 -14.48
N HIS A 274 3.26 -22.92 -14.06
CA HIS A 274 4.28 -23.70 -13.33
C HIS A 274 5.54 -23.96 -14.17
N LYS A 275 5.39 -24.21 -15.47
CA LYS A 275 6.54 -24.36 -16.38
C LYS A 275 7.33 -23.05 -16.49
N ALA A 276 6.64 -21.92 -16.68
CA ALA A 276 7.25 -20.60 -16.71
C ALA A 276 7.97 -20.27 -15.38
N MET A 277 7.35 -20.59 -14.25
CA MET A 277 7.96 -20.46 -12.93
C MET A 277 9.25 -21.28 -12.78
N LYS A 278 9.27 -22.54 -13.27
CA LYS A 278 10.52 -23.34 -13.27
C LYS A 278 11.62 -22.68 -14.09
N ASN A 279 11.28 -22.13 -15.26
CA ASN A 279 12.23 -21.39 -16.07
C ASN A 279 12.76 -20.14 -15.33
N ILE A 280 11.90 -19.43 -14.59
CA ILE A 280 12.32 -18.30 -13.74
C ILE A 280 13.32 -18.76 -12.68
N PHE A 281 13.05 -19.89 -11.99
CA PHE A 281 13.97 -20.40 -10.97
C PHE A 281 15.33 -20.79 -11.54
N GLU A 282 15.35 -21.42 -12.72
CA GLU A 282 16.58 -21.78 -13.43
C GLU A 282 17.35 -20.55 -13.88
N GLU A 283 16.68 -19.60 -14.57
CA GLU A 283 17.34 -18.42 -15.13
C GLU A 283 17.88 -17.49 -14.05
N LEU A 284 17.14 -17.31 -12.94
CA LEU A 284 17.53 -16.47 -11.81
C LEU A 284 18.39 -17.20 -10.76
N ASN A 285 18.65 -18.50 -10.92
CA ASN A 285 19.37 -19.35 -9.96
C ASN A 285 18.73 -19.36 -8.55
N ILE A 286 17.40 -19.36 -8.48
CA ILE A 286 16.66 -19.39 -7.20
C ILE A 286 16.70 -20.81 -6.64
N THR A 287 17.49 -21.01 -5.58
CA THR A 287 17.67 -22.31 -4.91
C THR A 287 17.09 -22.35 -3.49
N ASN A 288 16.70 -21.20 -2.92
CA ASN A 288 16.13 -21.08 -1.59
C ASN A 288 14.72 -21.72 -1.55
N PRO A 289 14.51 -22.83 -0.79
CA PRO A 289 13.21 -23.51 -0.76
C PRO A 289 12.09 -22.66 -0.16
N SER A 290 12.40 -21.78 0.80
CA SER A 290 11.41 -20.89 1.41
C SER A 290 10.86 -19.91 0.38
N LEU A 291 11.75 -19.35 -0.45
CA LEU A 291 11.39 -18.43 -1.52
C LEU A 291 10.56 -19.13 -2.61
N GLN A 292 10.98 -20.32 -3.04
CA GLN A 292 10.24 -21.10 -4.02
C GLN A 292 8.80 -21.39 -3.55
N ARG A 293 8.64 -21.83 -2.30
CA ARG A 293 7.33 -22.09 -1.70
C ARG A 293 6.46 -20.83 -1.60
N TYR A 294 7.07 -19.67 -1.27
CA TYR A 294 6.36 -18.40 -1.21
C TYR A 294 5.82 -18.00 -2.60
N ILE A 295 6.67 -18.09 -3.63
CA ILE A 295 6.29 -17.81 -5.03
C ILE A 295 5.17 -18.76 -5.49
N GLU A 296 5.30 -20.06 -5.20
CA GLU A 296 4.27 -21.06 -5.52
C GLU A 296 2.91 -20.73 -4.87
N LYS A 297 2.92 -20.27 -3.61
CA LYS A 297 1.71 -19.83 -2.89
C LYS A 297 1.04 -18.61 -3.54
N SER A 298 1.80 -17.76 -4.23
CA SER A 298 1.29 -16.57 -4.94
C SER A 298 0.69 -16.87 -6.32
N LEU A 299 1.03 -18.00 -6.95
CA LEU A 299 0.60 -18.32 -8.31
C LEU A 299 -0.92 -18.36 -8.53
N PRO A 300 -1.76 -18.90 -7.61
CA PRO A 300 -3.21 -18.93 -7.82
C PRO A 300 -3.83 -17.53 -7.97
N LYS A 301 -3.29 -16.52 -7.24
CA LYS A 301 -3.74 -15.13 -7.35
C LYS A 301 -3.44 -14.56 -8.73
N ILE A 302 -2.19 -14.75 -9.20
CA ILE A 302 -1.75 -14.26 -10.52
C ILE A 302 -2.51 -14.98 -11.64
N ALA A 303 -2.68 -16.29 -11.53
CA ALA A 303 -3.44 -17.08 -12.51
C ALA A 303 -4.89 -16.59 -12.64
N SER A 304 -5.54 -16.32 -11.50
CA SER A 304 -6.90 -15.75 -11.48
C SER A 304 -6.95 -14.37 -12.15
N SER A 305 -5.94 -13.54 -11.94
CA SER A 305 -5.81 -12.23 -12.61
C SER A 305 -5.68 -12.37 -14.13
N ILE A 306 -4.82 -13.29 -14.59
CA ILE A 306 -4.67 -13.61 -16.02
C ILE A 306 -6.00 -14.12 -16.62
N GLU A 307 -6.67 -15.06 -15.95
CA GLU A 307 -7.96 -15.59 -16.41
C GLU A 307 -9.02 -14.48 -16.56
N ASN A 308 -9.11 -13.58 -15.58
CA ASN A 308 -10.04 -12.46 -15.64
C ASN A 308 -9.69 -11.50 -16.77
N ALA A 309 -8.40 -11.21 -16.98
CA ALA A 309 -7.97 -10.33 -18.07
C ALA A 309 -8.19 -10.93 -19.46
N LEU A 310 -8.10 -12.26 -19.60
CA LEU A 310 -8.47 -12.95 -20.84
C LEU A 310 -9.97 -12.83 -21.11
N LYS A 311 -10.83 -12.98 -20.09
CA LYS A 311 -12.30 -12.83 -20.23
C LYS A 311 -12.71 -11.40 -20.60
N LEU A 312 -12.01 -10.41 -20.08
CA LEU A 312 -12.32 -8.98 -20.27
C LEU A 312 -11.56 -8.34 -21.45
N ASN A 313 -10.71 -9.09 -22.15
CA ASN A 313 -9.82 -8.58 -23.21
C ASN A 313 -8.92 -7.42 -22.73
N THR A 314 -8.40 -7.54 -21.51
CA THR A 314 -7.55 -6.53 -20.84
C THR A 314 -6.20 -7.11 -20.46
N LEU A 315 -5.67 -8.07 -21.21
CA LEU A 315 -4.39 -8.75 -20.88
C LEU A 315 -3.21 -7.78 -20.76
N SER A 316 -3.22 -6.66 -21.49
CA SER A 316 -2.23 -5.57 -21.38
C SER A 316 -2.23 -4.85 -20.01
N LYS A 317 -3.27 -5.04 -19.19
CA LYS A 317 -3.33 -4.54 -17.80
C LYS A 317 -2.70 -5.51 -16.79
N VAL A 318 -2.50 -6.78 -17.16
CA VAL A 318 -1.82 -7.78 -16.33
C VAL A 318 -0.36 -7.90 -16.76
N PHE A 319 -0.13 -8.06 -18.06
CA PHE A 319 1.19 -8.07 -18.67
C PHE A 319 1.55 -6.65 -19.11
N ILE A 320 2.08 -5.91 -18.14
CA ILE A 320 2.46 -4.50 -18.27
C ILE A 320 3.65 -4.37 -19.23
N ILE A 321 3.60 -3.35 -20.07
CA ILE A 321 4.72 -2.97 -20.94
C ILE A 321 5.50 -1.88 -20.21
N PRO A 322 6.79 -2.08 -19.90
CA PRO A 322 7.58 -1.08 -19.21
C PRO A 322 7.65 0.23 -20.00
N ALA A 323 7.59 1.35 -19.29
CA ALA A 323 7.72 2.69 -19.86
C ALA A 323 8.87 3.44 -19.18
N ASN A 324 9.70 4.12 -19.96
CA ASN A 324 10.81 4.92 -19.44
C ASN A 324 10.38 6.39 -19.35
N PRO A 325 10.26 6.96 -18.14
CA PRO A 325 9.86 8.36 -17.96
C PRO A 325 10.86 9.35 -18.61
N ASN A 326 12.12 8.96 -18.78
CA ASN A 326 13.14 9.82 -19.41
C ASN A 326 12.97 9.94 -20.93
N LEU A 327 12.22 9.01 -21.55
CA LEU A 327 11.93 9.03 -22.98
C LEU A 327 10.57 9.69 -23.29
N GLU A 328 9.81 10.06 -22.27
CA GLU A 328 8.57 10.81 -22.49
C GLU A 328 8.89 12.21 -23.05
N PRO A 329 8.12 12.68 -24.06
CA PRO A 329 8.37 13.99 -24.66
C PRO A 329 8.15 15.08 -23.61
N LYS A 330 9.13 15.97 -23.45
CA LYS A 330 9.11 17.04 -22.44
C LYS A 330 8.80 18.37 -23.11
N ILE A 331 7.75 19.05 -22.66
CA ILE A 331 7.35 20.37 -23.13
C ILE A 331 7.81 21.39 -22.10
N ARG A 332 8.78 22.22 -22.46
CA ARG A 332 9.24 23.34 -21.62
C ARG A 332 8.47 24.60 -22.02
N PHE A 333 7.79 25.22 -21.06
CA PHE A 333 7.08 26.47 -21.26
C PHE A 333 7.86 27.64 -20.67
N GLU A 334 8.23 28.60 -21.51
CA GLU A 334 8.92 29.81 -21.11
C GLU A 334 8.01 31.01 -21.38
N SER A 335 7.72 31.77 -20.33
CA SER A 335 6.96 33.02 -20.43
C SER A 335 7.84 34.14 -20.98
N GLY A 336 7.21 35.15 -21.58
CA GLY A 336 7.87 36.38 -21.99
C GLY A 336 8.38 37.20 -20.80
N VAL A 337 9.13 38.26 -21.08
CA VAL A 337 9.60 39.20 -20.04
C VAL A 337 8.39 39.91 -19.43
N LYS A 338 8.27 39.87 -18.10
CA LYS A 338 7.24 40.59 -17.34
C LYS A 338 7.31 42.10 -17.57
N MET A 339 6.16 42.75 -17.45
CA MET A 339 6.02 44.19 -17.42
C MET A 339 6.70 44.76 -16.17
N ASP A 340 7.17 46.01 -16.25
CA ASP A 340 7.68 46.72 -15.07
C ASP A 340 6.56 46.98 -14.06
N ASP A 341 6.86 46.87 -12.76
CA ASP A 341 5.91 47.04 -11.67
C ASP A 341 5.11 48.37 -11.74
N GLU A 342 5.74 49.48 -12.15
CA GLU A 342 5.03 50.76 -12.27
C GLU A 342 4.05 50.76 -13.44
N GLU A 343 4.44 50.15 -14.56
CA GLU A 343 3.57 50.01 -15.74
C GLU A 343 2.40 49.07 -15.45
N TYR A 344 2.67 47.96 -14.74
CA TYR A 344 1.66 47.00 -14.33
C TYR A 344 0.61 47.63 -13.40
N ARG A 345 1.03 48.37 -12.38
CA ARG A 345 0.09 49.06 -11.48
C ARG A 345 -0.80 50.06 -12.22
N ARG A 346 -0.24 50.83 -13.16
CA ARG A 346 -1.02 51.76 -14.00
C ARG A 346 -2.04 51.02 -14.86
N LEU A 347 -1.66 49.85 -15.41
CA LEU A 347 -2.57 49.01 -16.18
C LEU A 347 -3.76 48.54 -15.32
N ILE A 348 -3.50 48.03 -14.11
CA ILE A 348 -4.58 47.57 -13.22
C ILE A 348 -5.51 48.72 -12.80
N GLU A 349 -4.96 49.88 -12.44
CA GLU A 349 -5.78 51.06 -12.12
C GLU A 349 -6.69 51.47 -13.29
N GLU A 350 -6.16 51.43 -14.52
CA GLU A 350 -6.92 51.75 -15.74
C GLU A 350 -8.02 50.71 -16.00
N LEU A 351 -7.73 49.42 -15.80
CA LEU A 351 -8.70 48.34 -15.96
C LEU A 351 -9.85 48.42 -14.95
N LEU A 352 -9.56 48.78 -13.70
CA LEU A 352 -10.57 48.91 -12.64
C LEU A 352 -11.54 50.09 -12.86
N ILE A 353 -11.11 51.13 -13.58
CA ILE A 353 -11.94 52.30 -13.91
C ILE A 353 -12.76 52.06 -15.20
N CYS A 354 -12.31 51.14 -16.05
CA CYS A 354 -12.91 50.87 -17.34
C CYS A 354 -14.32 50.27 -17.23
N ARG A 355 -15.30 50.90 -17.90
CA ARG A 355 -16.73 50.54 -17.80
C ARG A 355 -17.19 49.46 -18.77
N TYR A 356 -16.50 49.32 -19.90
CA TYR A 356 -16.90 48.43 -20.98
C TYR A 356 -15.90 47.27 -21.11
N SER A 357 -16.43 46.05 -21.19
CA SER A 357 -15.62 44.83 -21.33
C SER A 357 -14.80 44.80 -22.61
N SER A 358 -15.31 45.36 -23.71
CA SER A 358 -14.57 45.50 -24.96
C SER A 358 -13.26 46.27 -24.78
N ASP A 359 -13.33 47.37 -24.03
CA ASP A 359 -12.23 48.29 -23.84
C ASP A 359 -11.18 47.70 -22.88
N LYS A 360 -11.62 46.98 -21.83
CA LYS A 360 -10.72 46.20 -20.96
C LYS A 360 -9.95 45.15 -21.76
N LEU A 361 -10.66 44.36 -22.58
CA LEU A 361 -10.05 43.29 -23.37
C LEU A 361 -9.07 43.84 -24.40
N GLU A 362 -9.39 44.97 -25.03
CA GLU A 362 -8.46 45.64 -25.96
C GLU A 362 -7.21 46.16 -25.23
N LEU A 363 -7.38 46.77 -24.06
CA LEU A 363 -6.28 47.27 -23.25
C LEU A 363 -5.33 46.14 -22.81
N ILE A 364 -5.88 45.01 -22.34
CA ILE A 364 -5.11 43.81 -21.98
C ILE A 364 -4.33 43.31 -23.18
N LYS A 365 -4.97 43.11 -24.35
CA LYS A 365 -4.28 42.64 -25.57
C LYS A 365 -3.16 43.58 -26.03
N GLN A 366 -3.35 44.88 -25.86
CA GLN A 366 -2.34 45.87 -26.26
C GLN A 366 -1.14 45.88 -25.32
N LYS A 367 -1.36 45.84 -24.01
CA LYS A 367 -0.31 46.08 -23.00
C LYS A 367 0.30 44.80 -22.42
N VAL A 368 -0.46 43.72 -22.25
CA VAL A 368 0.03 42.46 -21.69
C VAL A 368 0.74 41.65 -22.78
N LYS A 369 2.01 41.29 -22.53
CA LYS A 369 2.86 40.58 -23.50
C LYS A 369 3.47 39.28 -22.98
N SER A 370 3.60 39.13 -21.68
CA SER A 370 4.01 37.87 -21.07
C SER A 370 2.80 37.06 -20.58
N PHE A 371 2.99 35.75 -20.46
CA PHE A 371 1.98 34.88 -19.89
C PHE A 371 1.80 35.16 -18.40
N ASP A 372 2.89 35.44 -17.69
CA ASP A 372 2.83 35.71 -16.25
C ASP A 372 2.12 37.03 -15.94
N ASP A 373 2.29 38.08 -16.76
CA ASP A 373 1.50 39.32 -16.61
C ASP A 373 0.01 39.07 -16.87
N LEU A 374 -0.32 38.17 -17.80
CA LEU A 374 -1.71 37.81 -18.07
C LEU A 374 -2.30 37.07 -16.89
N GLU A 375 -1.58 36.10 -16.33
CA GLU A 375 -1.97 35.37 -15.11
C GLU A 375 -2.24 36.34 -13.95
N ASP A 376 -1.31 37.26 -13.67
CA ASP A 376 -1.49 38.27 -12.62
C ASP A 376 -2.74 39.14 -12.91
N VAL A 377 -2.93 39.58 -14.17
CA VAL A 377 -4.11 40.38 -14.56
C VAL A 377 -5.42 39.62 -14.34
N LEU A 378 -5.46 38.30 -14.58
CA LEU A 378 -6.65 37.48 -14.34
C LEU A 378 -7.01 37.45 -12.84
N LEU A 379 -6.03 37.58 -11.95
CA LEU A 379 -6.24 37.62 -10.50
C LEU A 379 -6.60 39.04 -10.01
N ASP A 380 -5.95 40.07 -10.55
CA ASP A 380 -6.01 41.43 -9.99
C ASP A 380 -7.08 42.34 -10.63
N ALA A 381 -7.43 42.12 -11.91
CA ALA A 381 -8.24 43.08 -12.68
C ALA A 381 -9.76 42.98 -12.50
N LYS A 382 -10.24 42.10 -11.60
CA LYS A 382 -11.68 41.87 -11.31
C LYS A 382 -12.53 41.72 -12.58
N LEU A 383 -12.15 40.74 -13.40
CA LEU A 383 -12.80 40.46 -14.66
C LEU A 383 -14.10 39.64 -14.47
N GLU A 384 -15.05 39.82 -15.38
CA GLU A 384 -16.28 39.02 -15.44
C GLU A 384 -16.07 37.72 -16.24
N GLU A 385 -16.93 36.71 -16.05
CA GLU A 385 -16.79 35.40 -16.70
C GLU A 385 -16.66 35.49 -18.23
N GLU A 386 -17.43 36.37 -18.88
CA GLU A 386 -17.35 36.59 -20.33
C GLU A 386 -15.99 37.16 -20.78
N GLU A 387 -15.35 37.98 -19.93
CA GLU A 387 -14.02 38.56 -20.17
C GLU A 387 -12.94 37.47 -20.05
N PHE A 388 -13.04 36.61 -19.04
CA PHE A 388 -12.18 35.43 -18.89
C PHE A 388 -12.25 34.52 -20.13
N ILE A 389 -13.46 34.16 -20.57
CA ILE A 389 -13.66 33.31 -21.75
C ILE A 389 -13.05 33.97 -22.99
N SER A 390 -13.19 35.29 -23.16
CA SER A 390 -12.61 36.02 -24.28
C SER A 390 -11.08 35.99 -24.27
N LEU A 391 -10.45 36.11 -23.09
CA LEU A 391 -9.00 36.00 -22.93
C LEU A 391 -8.51 34.57 -23.17
N PHE A 392 -9.18 33.55 -22.61
CA PHE A 392 -8.82 32.15 -22.84
C PHE A 392 -8.93 31.76 -24.32
N ASN A 393 -9.88 32.33 -25.06
CA ASN A 393 -9.97 32.13 -26.52
C ASN A 393 -8.78 32.70 -27.31
N THR A 394 -7.95 33.55 -26.71
CA THR A 394 -6.71 34.03 -27.34
C THR A 394 -5.51 33.11 -27.10
N LEU A 395 -5.64 32.16 -26.17
CA LEU A 395 -4.58 31.27 -25.76
C LEU A 395 -4.57 29.99 -26.61
N GLY A 396 -3.35 29.55 -26.96
CA GLY A 396 -3.13 28.25 -27.56
C GLY A 396 -3.25 27.13 -26.52
N ASP A 397 -3.12 25.90 -27.00
CA ASP A 397 -3.30 24.72 -26.15
C ASP A 397 -2.19 24.59 -25.09
N VAL A 398 -0.98 25.09 -25.39
CA VAL A 398 0.16 25.08 -24.45
C VAL A 398 -0.04 26.10 -23.34
N GLU A 399 -0.52 27.31 -23.66
CA GLU A 399 -0.80 28.34 -22.67
C GLU A 399 -1.97 27.96 -21.76
N ILE A 400 -3.03 27.36 -22.32
CA ILE A 400 -4.13 26.82 -21.51
C ILE A 400 -3.62 25.68 -20.62
N ALA A 401 -2.78 24.77 -21.13
CA ALA A 401 -2.19 23.71 -20.34
C ALA A 401 -1.29 24.25 -19.21
N ALA A 402 -0.48 25.28 -19.48
CA ALA A 402 0.32 25.97 -18.47
C ALA A 402 -0.57 26.59 -17.37
N MET A 403 -1.69 27.20 -17.74
CA MET A 403 -2.67 27.77 -16.79
C MET A 403 -3.30 26.69 -15.90
N ILE A 404 -3.67 25.52 -16.46
CA ILE A 404 -4.22 24.39 -15.69
C ILE A 404 -3.18 23.85 -14.71
N ASN A 405 -1.92 23.76 -15.13
CA ASN A 405 -0.85 23.24 -14.29
C ASN A 405 -0.56 24.15 -13.08
N ARG A 406 -0.56 25.48 -13.27
CA ARG A 406 -0.39 26.47 -12.18
C ARG A 406 -1.63 26.61 -11.29
N HIS A 407 -2.82 26.44 -11.86
CA HIS A 407 -4.11 26.56 -11.16
C HIS A 407 -4.95 25.27 -11.29
N PRO A 408 -4.55 24.17 -10.63
CA PRO A 408 -5.21 22.87 -10.78
C PRO A 408 -6.65 22.88 -10.27
N PHE A 409 -7.53 22.15 -10.96
CA PHE A 409 -8.97 22.09 -10.67
C PHE A 409 -9.30 21.43 -9.34
N GLU A 410 -8.44 20.51 -8.89
CA GLU A 410 -8.52 19.81 -7.61
C GLU A 410 -7.19 20.06 -6.89
N SER A 411 -7.23 20.48 -5.62
CA SER A 411 -6.04 20.69 -4.81
C SER A 411 -6.11 19.88 -3.52
N ASP A 412 -4.97 19.34 -3.11
CA ASP A 412 -4.76 18.74 -1.77
C ASP A 412 -4.82 19.79 -0.65
N ILE A 413 -4.75 21.07 -1.00
CA ILE A 413 -4.91 22.22 -0.11
C ILE A 413 -6.40 22.41 0.16
N GLN A 414 -6.81 22.41 1.43
CA GLN A 414 -8.18 22.70 1.82
C GLN A 414 -8.61 24.06 1.27
N ALA A 415 -9.82 24.18 0.72
CA ALA A 415 -10.35 25.38 0.08
C ALA A 415 -10.32 26.67 0.93
N VAL A 416 -9.95 26.57 2.22
CA VAL A 416 -9.81 27.66 3.20
C VAL A 416 -8.53 28.49 2.98
N ASP A 417 -7.51 27.97 2.30
CA ASP A 417 -6.20 28.66 2.13
C ASP A 417 -6.04 29.39 0.78
N LEU A 418 -7.02 29.32 -0.14
CA LEU A 418 -6.98 29.99 -1.45
C LEU A 418 -7.69 31.35 -1.42
N SER A 419 -7.15 32.35 -2.14
CA SER A 419 -7.80 33.66 -2.29
C SER A 419 -9.10 33.56 -3.10
N GLU A 420 -10.04 34.49 -2.90
CA GLU A 420 -11.29 34.52 -3.68
C GLU A 420 -11.02 34.63 -5.20
N ALA A 421 -10.02 35.42 -5.60
CA ALA A 421 -9.63 35.58 -7.00
C ALA A 421 -9.12 34.27 -7.61
N GLU A 422 -8.31 33.51 -6.86
CA GLU A 422 -7.78 32.22 -7.27
C GLU A 422 -8.92 31.19 -7.47
N GLN A 423 -9.90 31.17 -6.57
CA GLN A 423 -11.07 30.30 -6.69
C GLN A 423 -11.91 30.63 -7.94
N ILE A 424 -12.08 31.92 -8.24
CA ILE A 424 -12.79 32.39 -9.43
C ILE A 424 -12.05 31.98 -10.71
N LEU A 425 -10.73 32.20 -10.77
CA LEU A 425 -9.90 31.80 -11.92
C LEU A 425 -10.03 30.30 -12.20
N ARG A 426 -9.90 29.44 -11.18
CA ARG A 426 -10.02 27.99 -11.33
C ARG A 426 -11.41 27.57 -11.82
N LEU A 427 -12.47 28.18 -11.27
CA LEU A 427 -13.84 27.90 -11.67
C LEU A 427 -14.07 28.23 -13.15
N TYR A 428 -13.66 29.43 -13.58
CA TYR A 428 -13.83 29.86 -14.96
C TYR A 428 -12.95 29.09 -15.94
N LEU A 429 -11.71 28.78 -15.56
CA LEU A 429 -10.83 27.93 -16.37
C LEU A 429 -11.42 26.52 -16.55
N ARG A 430 -11.97 25.91 -15.48
CA ARG A 430 -12.65 24.62 -15.55
C ARG A 430 -13.88 24.66 -16.45
N ASN A 431 -14.72 25.69 -16.29
CA ASN A 431 -15.90 25.88 -17.14
C ASN A 431 -15.52 26.04 -18.62
N TYR A 432 -14.49 26.83 -18.90
CA TYR A 432 -13.96 27.03 -20.24
C TYR A 432 -13.49 25.72 -20.88
N VAL A 433 -12.63 24.97 -20.18
CA VAL A 433 -12.08 23.70 -20.68
C VAL A 433 -13.20 22.68 -20.95
N ASN A 434 -14.19 22.57 -20.07
CA ASN A 434 -15.33 21.67 -20.23
C ASN A 434 -16.20 21.98 -21.47
N GLN A 435 -16.17 23.21 -21.96
CA GLN A 435 -16.91 23.64 -23.16
C GLN A 435 -16.12 23.44 -24.46
N LEU A 436 -14.82 23.12 -24.39
CA LEU A 436 -14.00 22.85 -25.58
C LEU A 436 -14.41 21.54 -26.28
N PRO A 437 -14.12 21.39 -27.59
CA PRO A 437 -14.26 20.12 -28.28
C PRO A 437 -13.42 19.01 -27.62
N SER A 438 -13.94 17.79 -27.52
CA SER A 438 -13.29 16.67 -26.80
C SER A 438 -11.87 16.37 -27.29
N ASN A 439 -11.61 16.48 -28.60
CA ASN A 439 -10.27 16.29 -29.16
C ASN A 439 -9.27 17.36 -28.68
N ARG A 440 -9.71 18.61 -28.54
CA ARG A 440 -8.88 19.71 -28.03
C ARG A 440 -8.65 19.57 -26.53
N GLN A 441 -9.66 19.13 -25.77
CA GLN A 441 -9.52 18.82 -24.35
C GLN A 441 -8.45 17.74 -24.13
N GLU A 442 -8.56 16.60 -24.83
CA GLU A 442 -7.58 15.51 -24.74
C GLU A 442 -6.17 16.00 -25.06
N GLN A 443 -6.00 16.82 -26.10
CA GLN A 443 -4.71 17.38 -26.48
C GLN A 443 -4.14 18.31 -25.40
N ILE A 444 -4.96 19.18 -24.81
CA ILE A 444 -4.53 20.08 -23.72
C ILE A 444 -4.09 19.25 -22.51
N PHE A 445 -4.86 18.26 -22.07
CA PHE A 445 -4.48 17.42 -20.93
C PHE A 445 -3.23 16.58 -21.22
N GLN A 446 -3.04 16.11 -22.45
CA GLN A 446 -1.78 15.50 -22.86
C GLN A 446 -0.61 16.48 -22.73
N ILE A 447 -0.78 17.76 -23.11
CA ILE A 447 0.27 18.76 -22.93
C ILE A 447 0.54 19.01 -21.43
N VAL A 448 -0.50 19.07 -20.60
CA VAL A 448 -0.37 19.20 -19.13
C VAL A 448 0.50 18.09 -18.55
N GLU A 449 0.33 16.84 -18.98
CA GLU A 449 1.13 15.70 -18.51
C GLU A 449 2.62 15.80 -18.86
N HIS A 450 2.96 16.51 -19.95
CA HIS A 450 4.32 16.59 -20.48
C HIS A 450 5.01 17.94 -20.17
N LEU A 451 4.30 18.88 -19.54
CA LEU A 451 4.80 20.20 -19.17
C LEU A 451 5.82 20.13 -18.04
N ILE A 452 6.97 20.79 -18.20
CA ILE A 452 8.03 20.88 -17.20
C ILE A 452 8.42 22.35 -17.01
N TRP A 453 8.71 22.70 -15.76
CA TRP A 453 9.16 24.01 -15.30
C TRP A 453 10.63 23.98 -14.90
N ASP A 454 11.31 25.12 -15.01
CA ASP A 454 12.64 25.36 -14.42
C ASP A 454 12.56 25.88 -12.98
#